data_AF-A0A162I8I5-F1
#
_entry.id   AF-A0A162I8I5-F1
#
_cell.length_a   1.000
_cell.length_b   1.000
_cell.length_c   1.000
_cell.angle_alpha   90.00
_cell.angle_beta   90.00
_cell.angle_gamma   90.00
#
_symmetry.space_group_name_H-M   'P 1'
#
loop_
_entity.id
_entity.type
_entity.pdbx_description
1 polymer ?
#
loop_
_entity_poly.entity_id
_entity_poly.type
_entity_poly.pdbx_seq_one_letter_code
_entity_poly.pdbx_strand_id
1 'polypeptide(L)'
;MKPKISALSTLWALFIFNQLSLAVSSPYWVFAEMTQDCDGPSYLDYNVVPGYFKQDDPKTDDETFNYRDSFGLIERSYDIDEYLPGDISNYTQWERFTLQVEHMNSQAPPDVQYKLIYAGRHGQGYHNLAIDTYGKEMWDCYWSLQEGDGITSWTDPFLTPLGISQAEAVHQTWEKEMKLNIPLPEVYIVSPLRRCIMTANHSFAELDLPETRPFRPVIKDLCRETIGLHVCDRRSTRTVIEKFAGPRYTIEDGFVEEDLEWTRDVVESYTARNARMLRFLDSIFDVEDSPDKGYYPITTPKAATFISLTAHDGVITSILNVTNHRPFRMETGAVIPIFLKIERKNGVRPPMHVDPPKRAPKCPPGFKPPKHMN
;
A
#
# COMPACT_ATOMS: atom_id res chain seq x y z
N MET A 1 40.60 22.16 -67.47
CA MET A 1 41.52 23.30 -67.73
C MET A 1 42.18 23.74 -66.42
N LYS A 2 43.35 24.39 -66.48
CA LYS A 2 44.11 25.17 -65.47
C LYS A 2 44.79 26.34 -66.24
N PRO A 3 45.41 27.41 -65.66
CA PRO A 3 45.75 27.74 -64.26
C PRO A 3 44.73 28.77 -63.67
N LYS A 4 44.99 29.83 -62.86
CA LYS A 4 46.16 30.54 -62.25
C LYS A 4 45.63 31.28 -60.99
N ILE A 5 46.16 31.14 -59.76
CA ILE A 5 47.46 31.53 -59.14
C ILE A 5 47.70 33.04 -58.96
N SER A 6 47.53 33.51 -57.73
CA SER A 6 48.36 34.47 -56.96
C SER A 6 48.03 34.24 -55.46
N ALA A 7 48.94 34.06 -54.49
CA ALA A 7 50.08 34.88 -54.06
C ALA A 7 49.63 36.26 -53.51
N LEU A 8 50.09 36.80 -52.38
CA LEU A 8 51.16 36.48 -51.40
C LEU A 8 50.59 36.53 -49.94
N SER A 9 51.28 36.42 -48.79
CA SER A 9 52.72 36.29 -48.43
C SER A 9 52.88 35.59 -47.06
N THR A 10 54.08 35.04 -46.78
CA THR A 10 54.48 34.41 -45.52
C THR A 10 55.00 35.39 -44.47
N LEU A 11 54.92 35.01 -43.18
CA LEU A 11 56.00 35.22 -42.22
C LEU A 11 55.97 34.16 -41.11
N TRP A 12 57.15 33.71 -40.66
CA TRP A 12 57.36 32.70 -39.61
C TRP A 12 57.95 33.33 -38.36
N ALA A 13 57.57 32.85 -37.18
CA ALA A 13 58.37 32.90 -35.98
C ALA A 13 58.03 31.71 -35.05
N LEU A 14 59.03 30.93 -34.67
CA LEU A 14 58.93 29.99 -33.54
C LEU A 14 59.25 30.75 -32.25
N PHE A 15 58.69 30.31 -31.11
CA PHE A 15 59.52 29.85 -29.98
C PHE A 15 58.69 28.96 -29.03
N ILE A 16 59.38 28.31 -28.09
CA ILE A 16 58.90 27.20 -27.25
C ILE A 16 58.87 27.68 -25.79
N PHE A 17 57.85 27.32 -24.99
CA PHE A 17 58.03 26.58 -23.71
C PHE A 17 56.75 26.32 -22.88
N ASN A 18 56.82 25.22 -22.13
CA ASN A 18 56.13 24.83 -20.90
C ASN A 18 54.60 24.66 -20.82
N GLN A 19 54.23 23.52 -20.24
CA GLN A 19 53.00 23.34 -19.48
C GLN A 19 53.07 24.13 -18.16
N LEU A 20 51.93 24.62 -17.67
CA LEU A 20 51.66 24.68 -16.23
C LEU A 20 50.15 24.65 -15.99
N SER A 21 49.64 23.58 -15.36
CA SER A 21 48.22 23.47 -15.01
C SER A 21 47.92 24.29 -13.76
N LEU A 22 47.26 25.44 -13.91
CA LEU A 22 46.73 26.20 -12.78
C LEU A 22 45.40 25.60 -12.31
N ALA A 23 45.49 24.64 -11.40
CA ALA A 23 44.32 24.12 -10.68
C ALA A 23 43.81 25.20 -9.70
N VAL A 24 42.66 25.79 -10.00
CA VAL A 24 41.98 26.73 -9.09
C VAL A 24 41.24 25.92 -8.03
N SER A 25 41.89 25.72 -6.88
CA SER A 25 41.30 25.04 -5.73
C SER A 25 40.23 25.91 -5.05
N SER A 26 38.99 25.80 -5.51
CA SER A 26 37.83 26.35 -4.79
C SER A 26 37.68 25.63 -3.44
N PRO A 27 37.66 26.33 -2.30
CA PRO A 27 37.46 25.73 -0.99
C PRO A 27 35.98 25.39 -0.81
N TYR A 28 35.55 24.28 -1.42
CA TYR A 28 34.30 23.64 -1.04
C TYR A 28 34.42 23.17 0.41
N TRP A 29 33.84 23.95 1.33
CA TRP A 29 33.50 23.50 2.66
C TRP A 29 32.42 22.44 2.54
N VAL A 30 32.85 21.22 2.23
CA VAL A 30 32.06 20.02 2.46
C VAL A 30 31.88 19.93 3.97
N PHE A 31 30.76 20.47 4.45
CA PHE A 31 30.18 20.01 5.70
C PHE A 31 29.83 18.55 5.49
N ALA A 32 30.80 17.68 5.74
CA ALA A 32 30.56 16.29 6.08
C ALA A 32 29.86 16.33 7.44
N GLU A 33 28.56 16.60 7.40
CA GLU A 33 27.67 16.45 8.53
C GLU A 33 27.83 14.98 8.95
N MET A 34 28.50 14.78 10.07
CA MET A 34 28.75 13.45 10.61
C MET A 34 27.40 12.93 11.09
N THR A 35 26.67 12.26 10.19
CA THR A 35 25.57 11.37 10.55
C THR A 35 26.14 10.39 11.55
N GLN A 36 25.87 10.65 12.83
CA GLN A 36 26.35 9.83 13.93
C GLN A 36 25.65 8.48 13.78
N ASP A 37 26.38 7.51 13.21
CA ASP A 37 25.83 6.20 12.89
C ASP A 37 25.21 5.61 14.17
N CYS A 38 23.91 5.31 14.10
CA CYS A 38 23.14 4.87 15.25
C CYS A 38 23.48 3.41 15.54
N ASP A 39 24.64 3.15 16.14
CA ASP A 39 25.15 1.82 16.54
C ASP A 39 24.29 1.08 17.61
N GLY A 40 23.07 1.55 17.85
CA GLY A 40 22.04 0.89 18.65
C GLY A 40 20.85 0.45 17.79
N PRO A 41 19.96 -0.42 18.31
CA PRO A 41 18.75 -0.79 17.60
C PRO A 41 17.88 0.43 17.27
N SER A 42 17.15 0.38 16.15
CA SER A 42 16.15 1.37 15.73
C SER A 42 14.81 0.67 15.43
N TYR A 43 13.72 1.44 15.31
CA TYR A 43 12.45 0.95 14.77
C TYR A 43 11.61 2.09 14.15
N LEU A 44 10.71 1.77 13.22
CA LEU A 44 9.74 2.75 12.69
C LEU A 44 8.48 2.84 13.55
N ASP A 45 8.16 4.05 14.02
CA ASP A 45 6.90 4.37 14.69
C ASP A 45 5.91 4.96 13.69
N TYR A 46 4.65 4.51 13.73
CA TYR A 46 3.62 4.86 12.76
C TYR A 46 2.45 5.54 13.46
N ASN A 47 2.10 6.76 13.03
CA ASN A 47 0.99 7.52 13.57
C ASN A 47 0.21 8.21 12.46
N VAL A 48 -1.12 8.16 12.50
CA VAL A 48 -1.95 8.93 11.56
C VAL A 48 -1.81 10.43 11.84
N VAL A 49 -1.80 11.22 10.76
CA VAL A 49 -1.88 12.69 10.80
C VAL A 49 -3.36 13.09 10.58
N PRO A 50 -4.09 13.50 11.64
CA PRO A 50 -5.53 13.70 11.57
C PRO A 50 -5.93 15.05 10.96
N GLY A 51 -7.22 15.21 10.66
CA GLY A 51 -7.82 16.41 10.10
C GLY A 51 -7.62 16.55 8.59
N TYR A 52 -7.26 15.47 7.90
CA TYR A 52 -7.11 15.44 6.44
C TYR A 52 -8.23 14.62 5.78
N PHE A 53 -8.67 13.53 6.43
CA PHE A 53 -9.69 12.63 5.90
C PHE A 53 -10.82 12.47 6.91
N LYS A 54 -12.08 12.57 6.47
CA LYS A 54 -13.27 12.48 7.34
C LYS A 54 -13.25 11.24 8.23
N GLN A 55 -12.67 10.15 7.76
CA GLN A 55 -12.54 8.89 8.48
C GLN A 55 -11.70 8.99 9.76
N ASP A 56 -10.83 10.00 9.89
CA ASP A 56 -10.05 10.26 11.10
C ASP A 56 -10.84 11.01 12.20
N ASP A 57 -11.90 11.76 11.86
CA ASP A 57 -12.74 12.48 12.85
C ASP A 57 -13.65 11.47 13.63
N PRO A 58 -13.60 11.47 14.97
CA PRO A 58 -14.53 10.71 15.81
C PRO A 58 -16.03 11.03 15.60
N LYS A 59 -16.36 12.15 14.94
CA LYS A 59 -17.75 12.53 14.59
C LYS A 59 -18.29 11.91 13.31
N THR A 60 -17.42 11.34 12.47
CA THR A 60 -17.86 10.69 11.22
C THR A 60 -18.53 9.37 11.52
N ASP A 61 -19.78 9.23 11.06
CA ASP A 61 -20.49 7.95 11.06
C ASP A 61 -19.88 7.03 10.01
N ASP A 62 -19.32 5.90 10.47
CA ASP A 62 -18.70 4.86 9.64
C ASP A 62 -19.68 3.75 9.22
N GLU A 63 -20.94 3.78 9.66
CA GLU A 63 -21.98 2.88 9.14
C GLU A 63 -22.63 3.39 7.85
N THR A 64 -22.61 4.70 7.60
CA THR A 64 -23.23 5.34 6.40
C THR A 64 -22.24 6.04 5.47
N PHE A 65 -20.94 5.88 5.68
CA PHE A 65 -19.91 6.67 5.00
C PHE A 65 -19.73 6.38 3.50
N ASN A 66 -20.04 7.38 2.66
CA ASN A 66 -19.75 7.32 1.23
C ASN A 66 -18.29 7.71 0.92
N TYR A 67 -17.43 6.71 0.70
CA TYR A 67 -16.04 6.96 0.27
C TYR A 67 -15.93 7.59 -1.13
N ARG A 68 -16.97 7.61 -1.96
CA ARG A 68 -16.89 8.17 -3.33
C ARG A 68 -16.92 9.70 -3.36
N ASP A 69 -17.12 10.32 -2.20
CA ASP A 69 -16.98 11.76 -2.00
C ASP A 69 -15.51 12.10 -1.69
N SER A 70 -14.70 12.04 -2.74
CA SER A 70 -13.26 12.33 -2.77
C SER A 70 -12.43 11.51 -1.78
N PHE A 71 -12.72 10.20 -1.69
CA PHE A 71 -12.12 9.27 -0.72
C PHE A 71 -12.19 9.76 0.74
N GLY A 72 -13.08 10.71 1.03
CA GLY A 72 -13.20 11.34 2.34
C GLY A 72 -12.29 12.53 2.60
N LEU A 73 -11.51 13.02 1.61
CA LEU A 73 -10.70 14.23 1.75
C LEU A 73 -11.57 15.40 2.26
N ILE A 74 -11.02 16.18 3.20
CA ILE A 74 -11.68 17.34 3.79
C ILE A 74 -11.35 18.58 2.96
N GLU A 75 -12.35 19.40 2.66
CA GLU A 75 -12.16 20.76 2.12
C GLU A 75 -11.72 21.70 3.25
N ARG A 76 -10.49 22.21 3.16
CA ARG A 76 -9.80 22.99 4.21
C ARG A 76 -8.60 23.73 3.64
N SER A 77 -8.07 24.70 4.39
CA SER A 77 -6.74 25.26 4.13
C SER A 77 -5.59 24.36 4.62
N TYR A 78 -4.44 24.55 4.00
CA TYR A 78 -3.15 23.94 4.31
C TYR A 78 -2.07 25.02 4.41
N ASP A 79 -0.97 24.74 5.11
CA ASP A 79 0.11 25.71 5.33
C ASP A 79 0.81 26.09 4.01
N ILE A 80 0.86 25.17 3.04
CA ILE A 80 1.41 25.41 1.70
C ILE A 80 0.61 26.45 0.89
N ASP A 81 -0.66 26.69 1.22
CA ASP A 81 -1.56 27.58 0.45
C ASP A 81 -1.01 29.02 0.36
N GLU A 82 -0.29 29.49 1.39
CA GLU A 82 0.32 30.83 1.43
C GLU A 82 1.50 31.00 0.44
N TYR A 83 2.03 29.89 -0.08
CA TYR A 83 3.21 29.85 -0.95
C TYR A 83 2.87 29.47 -2.40
N LEU A 84 1.58 29.21 -2.72
CA LEU A 84 1.15 28.84 -4.06
C LEU A 84 1.23 30.03 -5.04
N PRO A 85 1.75 29.84 -6.27
CA PRO A 85 1.88 30.91 -7.24
C PRO A 85 0.54 31.20 -7.95
N GLY A 86 -0.16 32.24 -7.52
CA GLY A 86 -1.37 32.76 -8.17
C GLY A 86 -2.58 32.78 -7.25
N ASP A 87 -3.77 32.60 -7.81
CA ASP A 87 -5.01 32.47 -7.02
C ASP A 87 -5.23 30.99 -6.65
N ILE A 88 -5.46 30.73 -5.37
CA ILE A 88 -5.72 29.40 -4.79
C ILE A 88 -6.86 28.64 -5.49
N SER A 89 -7.84 29.35 -6.06
CA SER A 89 -8.98 28.76 -6.77
C SER A 89 -8.63 28.13 -8.13
N ASN A 90 -7.39 28.28 -8.61
CA ASN A 90 -6.89 27.52 -9.76
C ASN A 90 -6.48 26.07 -9.41
N TYR A 91 -6.40 25.74 -8.12
CA TYR A 91 -5.94 24.43 -7.64
C TYR A 91 -7.07 23.65 -6.97
N THR A 92 -7.14 22.35 -7.22
CA THR A 92 -8.07 21.45 -6.51
C THR A 92 -7.59 21.18 -5.09
N GLN A 93 -8.50 20.69 -4.25
CA GLN A 93 -8.16 20.24 -2.90
C GLN A 93 -7.17 19.07 -2.89
N TRP A 94 -7.13 18.25 -3.94
CA TRP A 94 -6.15 17.18 -4.13
C TRP A 94 -4.77 17.69 -4.51
N GLU A 95 -4.67 18.71 -5.39
CA GLU A 95 -3.38 19.32 -5.74
C GLU A 95 -2.78 20.01 -4.52
N ARG A 96 -3.60 20.80 -3.81
CA ARG A 96 -3.20 21.49 -2.57
C ARG A 96 -2.80 20.50 -1.47
N PHE A 97 -3.50 19.37 -1.36
CA PHE A 97 -3.09 18.26 -0.48
C PHE A 97 -1.75 17.64 -0.92
N THR A 98 -1.57 17.37 -2.21
CA THR A 98 -0.33 16.78 -2.75
C THR A 98 0.87 17.66 -2.45
N LEU A 99 0.75 18.97 -2.74
CA LEU A 99 1.78 19.97 -2.46
C LEU A 99 2.02 20.14 -0.95
N GLN A 100 1.01 19.98 -0.10
CA GLN A 100 1.20 19.96 1.37
C GLN A 100 2.00 18.73 1.82
N VAL A 101 1.74 17.54 1.27
CA VAL A 101 2.51 16.32 1.60
C VAL A 101 3.95 16.43 1.10
N GLU A 102 4.17 16.93 -0.12
CA GLU A 102 5.49 17.20 -0.67
C GLU A 102 6.25 18.25 0.17
N HIS A 103 5.58 19.32 0.59
CA HIS A 103 6.15 20.33 1.47
C HIS A 103 6.51 19.75 2.84
N MET A 104 5.60 19.01 3.48
CA MET A 104 5.85 18.35 4.77
C MET A 104 7.04 17.38 4.71
N ASN A 105 7.20 16.64 3.61
CA ASN A 105 8.39 15.81 3.39
C ASN A 105 9.66 16.65 3.12
N SER A 106 9.57 17.79 2.42
CA SER A 106 10.71 18.68 2.18
C SER A 106 11.25 19.38 3.44
N GLN A 107 10.42 19.51 4.47
CA GLN A 107 10.77 20.11 5.76
C GLN A 107 10.97 19.05 6.87
N ALA A 108 10.87 17.76 6.54
CA ALA A 108 11.01 16.69 7.51
C ALA A 108 12.48 16.47 7.93
N PRO A 109 12.77 16.20 9.22
CA PRO A 109 14.02 15.59 9.64
C PRO A 109 14.29 14.25 8.91
N PRO A 110 15.55 13.81 8.72
CA PRO A 110 15.88 12.60 7.95
C PRO A 110 15.26 11.29 8.48
N ASP A 111 14.90 11.26 9.76
CA ASP A 111 14.21 10.17 10.45
C ASP A 111 12.68 10.19 10.30
N VAL A 112 12.11 11.24 9.69
CA VAL A 112 10.66 11.45 9.54
C VAL A 112 10.23 11.40 8.07
N GLN A 113 9.11 10.72 7.80
CA GLN A 113 8.48 10.69 6.48
C GLN A 113 6.95 10.80 6.60
N TYR A 114 6.31 11.36 5.57
CA TYR A 114 4.86 11.43 5.43
C TYR A 114 4.42 10.66 4.18
N LYS A 115 3.49 9.71 4.34
CA LYS A 115 3.01 8.82 3.25
C LYS A 115 1.50 8.60 3.35
N LEU A 116 0.84 8.38 2.21
CA LEU A 116 -0.59 8.07 2.14
C LEU A 116 -0.82 6.65 1.61
N ILE A 117 -1.58 5.85 2.38
CA ILE A 117 -2.03 4.51 1.94
C ILE A 117 -3.52 4.59 1.57
N TYR A 118 -3.85 4.44 0.30
CA TYR A 118 -5.21 4.18 -0.19
C TYR A 118 -5.56 2.70 0.03
N ALA A 119 -6.09 2.38 1.22
CA ALA A 119 -6.42 1.02 1.62
C ALA A 119 -7.84 0.63 1.15
N GLY A 120 -7.93 -0.28 0.19
CA GLY A 120 -9.17 -0.82 -0.35
C GLY A 120 -9.50 -2.20 0.22
N ARG A 121 -10.70 -2.37 0.79
CA ARG A 121 -11.27 -3.67 1.13
C ARG A 121 -11.78 -4.32 -0.16
N HIS A 122 -11.47 -5.60 -0.39
CA HIS A 122 -11.97 -6.33 -1.55
C HIS A 122 -13.50 -6.27 -1.71
N GLY A 123 -14.00 -6.37 -2.94
CA GLY A 123 -15.42 -6.55 -3.24
C GLY A 123 -15.97 -7.86 -2.64
N GLN A 124 -17.29 -8.03 -2.64
CA GLN A 124 -17.96 -9.21 -2.10
C GLN A 124 -17.44 -10.49 -2.75
N GLY A 125 -16.75 -11.33 -1.98
CA GLY A 125 -16.36 -12.67 -2.40
C GLY A 125 -17.47 -13.68 -2.08
N TYR A 126 -17.41 -14.87 -2.69
CA TYR A 126 -18.38 -15.94 -2.40
C TYR A 126 -18.44 -16.34 -0.91
N HIS A 127 -17.34 -16.18 -0.15
CA HIS A 127 -17.36 -16.34 1.31
C HIS A 127 -18.22 -15.28 2.04
N ASN A 128 -18.29 -14.04 1.55
CA ASN A 128 -19.16 -13.01 2.14
C ASN A 128 -20.63 -13.35 1.88
N LEU A 129 -20.96 -13.74 0.64
CA LEU A 129 -22.30 -14.21 0.30
C LEU A 129 -22.71 -15.45 1.12
N ALA A 130 -21.77 -16.33 1.48
CA ALA A 130 -22.01 -17.46 2.38
C ALA A 130 -22.22 -17.04 3.85
N ILE A 131 -21.50 -16.03 4.35
CA ILE A 131 -21.77 -15.39 5.66
C ILE A 131 -23.19 -14.81 5.67
N ASP A 132 -23.58 -14.09 4.60
CA ASP A 132 -24.91 -13.49 4.46
C ASP A 132 -26.03 -14.56 4.38
N THR A 133 -25.74 -15.70 3.73
CA THR A 133 -26.71 -16.80 3.50
C THR A 133 -26.92 -17.68 4.73
N TYR A 134 -25.86 -18.04 5.47
CA TYR A 134 -25.95 -18.96 6.61
C TYR A 134 -25.97 -18.27 7.98
N GLY A 135 -25.65 -16.98 8.04
CA GLY A 135 -25.50 -16.22 9.27
C GLY A 135 -24.16 -16.46 9.98
N LYS A 136 -23.63 -15.40 10.61
CA LYS A 136 -22.27 -15.39 11.17
C LYS A 136 -22.00 -16.52 12.18
N GLU A 137 -22.96 -16.85 13.05
CA GLU A 137 -22.79 -17.91 14.07
C GLU A 137 -22.53 -19.28 13.44
N MET A 138 -23.28 -19.63 12.38
CA MET A 138 -23.08 -20.89 11.65
C MET A 138 -21.87 -20.85 10.73
N TRP A 139 -21.50 -19.66 10.23
CA TRP A 139 -20.26 -19.47 9.49
C TRP A 139 -19.03 -19.74 10.36
N ASP A 140 -18.92 -19.05 11.50
CA ASP A 140 -17.78 -19.16 12.42
C ASP A 140 -17.63 -20.60 12.96
N CYS A 141 -18.74 -21.31 13.22
CA CYS A 141 -18.71 -22.63 13.88
C CYS A 141 -18.60 -23.83 12.92
N TYR A 142 -19.03 -23.70 11.66
CA TYR A 142 -19.15 -24.84 10.74
C TYR A 142 -18.77 -24.52 9.29
N TRP A 143 -19.43 -23.56 8.64
CA TRP A 143 -19.31 -23.40 7.18
C TRP A 143 -17.92 -22.92 6.75
N SER A 144 -17.33 -21.99 7.48
CA SER A 144 -15.95 -21.51 7.23
C SER A 144 -14.89 -22.61 7.26
N LEU A 145 -15.19 -23.74 7.91
CA LEU A 145 -14.29 -24.89 8.07
C LEU A 145 -14.39 -25.88 6.89
N GLN A 146 -15.43 -25.75 6.05
CA GLN A 146 -15.64 -26.54 4.84
C GLN A 146 -15.00 -25.85 3.62
N GLU A 147 -14.80 -26.57 2.52
CA GLU A 147 -14.32 -26.00 1.25
C GLU A 147 -15.45 -25.36 0.41
N GLY A 148 -16.72 -25.58 0.79
CA GLY A 148 -17.93 -25.10 0.12
C GLY A 148 -19.21 -25.76 0.64
N ASP A 149 -20.33 -25.50 -0.03
CA ASP A 149 -21.64 -26.15 0.24
C ASP A 149 -22.03 -27.23 -0.79
N GLY A 150 -21.10 -27.58 -1.69
CA GLY A 150 -21.34 -28.48 -2.82
C GLY A 150 -21.90 -27.81 -4.08
N ILE A 151 -22.25 -26.52 -4.02
CA ILE A 151 -22.66 -25.70 -5.17
C ILE A 151 -21.62 -24.59 -5.39
N THR A 152 -21.22 -23.93 -4.32
CA THR A 152 -20.27 -22.83 -4.24
C THR A 152 -19.07 -23.26 -3.41
N SER A 153 -17.85 -23.05 -3.91
CA SER A 153 -16.64 -23.12 -3.08
C SER A 153 -16.26 -21.73 -2.58
N TRP A 154 -15.79 -21.68 -1.33
CA TRP A 154 -15.17 -20.49 -0.75
C TRP A 154 -13.70 -20.70 -0.41
N THR A 155 -13.02 -21.65 -1.05
CA THR A 155 -11.56 -21.84 -0.96
C THR A 155 -10.84 -20.81 -1.84
N ASP A 156 -10.06 -19.91 -1.22
CA ASP A 156 -9.44 -18.74 -1.86
C ASP A 156 -10.41 -18.03 -2.86
N PRO A 157 -11.54 -17.50 -2.37
CA PRO A 157 -12.73 -17.26 -3.18
C PRO A 157 -12.55 -16.14 -4.20
N PHE A 158 -13.19 -16.30 -5.35
CA PHE A 158 -13.42 -15.23 -6.32
C PHE A 158 -14.46 -14.22 -5.82
N LEU A 159 -14.52 -13.07 -6.50
CA LEU A 159 -15.62 -12.11 -6.35
C LEU A 159 -16.93 -12.67 -6.91
N THR A 160 -18.04 -12.28 -6.30
CA THR A 160 -19.38 -12.42 -6.88
C THR A 160 -19.58 -11.36 -7.97
N PRO A 161 -20.65 -11.42 -8.80
CA PRO A 161 -20.99 -10.33 -9.71
C PRO A 161 -21.18 -8.98 -8.99
N LEU A 162 -21.71 -8.97 -7.76
CA LEU A 162 -21.80 -7.78 -6.93
C LEU A 162 -20.40 -7.28 -6.52
N GLY A 163 -19.50 -8.19 -6.13
CA GLY A 163 -18.11 -7.85 -5.81
C GLY A 163 -17.33 -7.25 -6.98
N ILE A 164 -17.61 -7.71 -8.21
CA ILE A 164 -17.07 -7.11 -9.44
C ILE A 164 -17.59 -5.67 -9.59
N SER A 165 -18.91 -5.44 -9.55
CA SER A 165 -19.45 -4.09 -9.70
C SER A 165 -19.13 -3.13 -8.54
N GLN A 166 -18.81 -3.64 -7.35
CA GLN A 166 -18.20 -2.85 -6.28
C GLN A 166 -16.79 -2.37 -6.65
N ALA A 167 -15.96 -3.22 -7.27
CA ALA A 167 -14.62 -2.84 -7.74
C ALA A 167 -14.68 -1.91 -8.96
N GLU A 168 -15.62 -2.12 -9.88
CA GLU A 168 -15.90 -1.20 -11.01
C GLU A 168 -16.35 0.18 -10.51
N ALA A 169 -17.03 0.26 -9.37
CA ALA A 169 -17.38 1.54 -8.76
C ALA A 169 -16.19 2.23 -8.06
N VAL A 170 -15.18 1.47 -7.61
CA VAL A 170 -13.88 2.04 -7.18
C VAL A 170 -13.14 2.62 -8.39
N HIS A 171 -13.14 1.92 -9.54
CA HIS A 171 -12.59 2.43 -10.80
C HIS A 171 -13.23 3.76 -11.23
N GLN A 172 -14.57 3.83 -11.26
CA GLN A 172 -15.32 5.06 -11.56
C GLN A 172 -15.02 6.19 -10.57
N THR A 173 -14.69 5.85 -9.31
CA THR A 173 -14.26 6.84 -8.31
C THR A 173 -12.85 7.37 -8.63
N TRP A 174 -11.91 6.51 -9.00
CA TRP A 174 -10.59 6.95 -9.49
C TRP A 174 -10.70 7.81 -10.75
N GLU A 175 -11.48 7.40 -11.75
CA GLU A 175 -11.76 8.22 -12.94
C GLU A 175 -12.32 9.61 -12.61
N LYS A 176 -13.14 9.73 -11.55
CA LYS A 176 -13.70 11.00 -11.08
C LYS A 176 -12.63 11.86 -10.41
N GLU A 177 -11.89 11.30 -9.46
CA GLU A 177 -10.86 12.05 -8.71
C GLU A 177 -9.61 12.35 -9.55
N MET A 178 -9.31 11.57 -10.59
CA MET A 178 -8.26 11.87 -11.58
C MET A 178 -8.55 13.16 -12.36
N LYS A 179 -9.83 13.46 -12.63
CA LYS A 179 -10.27 14.73 -13.23
C LYS A 179 -10.19 15.91 -12.25
N LEU A 180 -9.87 15.63 -10.98
CA LEU A 180 -9.57 16.58 -9.92
C LEU A 180 -8.10 16.48 -9.47
N ASN A 181 -7.23 15.83 -10.25
CA ASN A 181 -5.79 15.70 -10.02
C ASN A 181 -5.41 15.05 -8.66
N ILE A 182 -6.13 13.98 -8.26
CA ILE A 182 -5.72 13.09 -7.16
C ILE A 182 -4.29 12.55 -7.38
N PRO A 183 -3.42 12.52 -6.35
CA PRO A 183 -2.10 11.93 -6.48
C PRO A 183 -2.23 10.41 -6.68
N LEU A 184 -1.93 9.96 -7.89
CA LEU A 184 -2.01 8.54 -8.27
C LEU A 184 -1.02 7.68 -7.46
N PRO A 185 -1.41 6.45 -7.08
CA PRO A 185 -0.51 5.50 -6.43
C PRO A 185 0.74 5.22 -7.26
N GLU A 186 1.89 5.32 -6.62
CA GLU A 186 3.21 5.05 -7.22
C GLU A 186 3.58 3.57 -7.11
N VAL A 187 2.95 2.86 -6.15
CA VAL A 187 2.98 1.40 -6.00
C VAL A 187 1.59 0.88 -5.62
N TYR A 188 1.23 -0.26 -6.21
CA TYR A 188 0.02 -1.01 -5.89
C TYR A 188 0.40 -2.30 -5.15
N ILE A 189 0.06 -2.41 -3.88
CA ILE A 189 0.27 -3.60 -3.05
C ILE A 189 -1.04 -4.38 -2.97
N VAL A 190 -0.99 -5.70 -3.18
CA VAL A 190 -2.20 -6.54 -3.25
C VAL A 190 -1.97 -7.83 -2.44
N SER A 191 -3.00 -8.30 -1.71
CA SER A 191 -2.92 -9.60 -1.06
C SER A 191 -2.97 -10.75 -2.08
N PRO A 192 -2.33 -11.91 -1.81
CA PRO A 192 -2.34 -13.06 -2.71
C PRO A 192 -3.70 -13.73 -2.87
N LEU A 193 -4.66 -13.44 -1.99
CA LEU A 193 -6.00 -14.03 -2.05
C LEU A 193 -6.76 -13.46 -3.25
N ARG A 194 -7.33 -14.34 -4.08
CA ARG A 194 -7.75 -14.04 -5.46
C ARG A 194 -8.82 -12.96 -5.55
N ARG A 195 -9.66 -12.81 -4.51
CA ARG A 195 -10.60 -11.68 -4.33
C ARG A 195 -9.92 -10.30 -4.36
N CYS A 196 -8.72 -10.16 -3.78
CA CYS A 196 -7.96 -8.91 -3.79
C CYS A 196 -7.33 -8.65 -5.16
N ILE A 197 -6.78 -9.68 -5.81
CA ILE A 197 -6.23 -9.61 -7.18
C ILE A 197 -7.33 -9.19 -8.17
N MET A 198 -8.51 -9.81 -8.10
CA MET A 198 -9.68 -9.40 -8.90
C MET A 198 -10.08 -7.95 -8.60
N THR A 199 -10.19 -7.57 -7.32
CA THR A 199 -10.60 -6.20 -6.94
C THR A 199 -9.60 -5.17 -7.50
N ALA A 200 -8.30 -5.39 -7.33
CA ALA A 200 -7.27 -4.51 -7.85
C ALA A 200 -7.33 -4.40 -9.38
N ASN A 201 -7.50 -5.53 -10.08
CA ASN A 201 -7.60 -5.53 -11.53
C ASN A 201 -8.84 -4.75 -12.02
N HIS A 202 -10.02 -5.00 -11.46
CA HIS A 202 -11.24 -4.26 -11.82
C HIS A 202 -11.21 -2.77 -11.41
N SER A 203 -10.47 -2.42 -10.35
CA SER A 203 -10.35 -1.02 -9.90
C SER A 203 -9.39 -0.19 -10.75
N PHE A 204 -8.29 -0.77 -11.23
CA PHE A 204 -7.15 0.00 -11.72
C PHE A 204 -6.62 -0.38 -13.11
N ALA A 205 -6.85 -1.61 -13.60
CA ALA A 205 -6.06 -2.14 -14.72
C ALA A 205 -6.30 -1.42 -16.07
N GLU A 206 -7.46 -0.79 -16.21
CA GLU A 206 -7.90 -0.10 -17.44
C GLU A 206 -8.11 1.42 -17.19
N LEU A 207 -7.53 1.99 -16.12
CA LEU A 207 -7.45 3.44 -15.94
C LEU A 207 -6.42 4.05 -16.90
N ASP A 208 -6.66 5.29 -17.34
CA ASP A 208 -5.72 6.09 -18.14
C ASP A 208 -4.55 6.62 -17.28
N LEU A 209 -3.67 5.71 -16.89
CA LEU A 209 -2.50 5.98 -16.04
C LEU A 209 -1.29 6.41 -16.89
N PRO A 210 -0.49 7.39 -16.43
CA PRO A 210 0.69 7.83 -17.17
C PRO A 210 1.74 6.72 -17.24
N GLU A 211 2.47 6.64 -18.37
CA GLU A 211 3.49 5.61 -18.63
C GLU A 211 4.59 5.52 -17.55
N THR A 212 4.79 6.60 -16.78
CA THR A 212 5.73 6.68 -15.65
C THR A 212 5.23 6.04 -14.35
N ARG A 213 3.92 5.88 -14.17
CA ARG A 213 3.27 5.22 -13.02
C ARG A 213 2.20 4.21 -13.49
N PRO A 214 2.59 3.16 -14.25
CA PRO A 214 1.64 2.18 -14.79
C PRO A 214 1.16 1.20 -13.70
N PHE A 215 -0.03 0.63 -13.88
CA PHE A 215 -0.54 -0.43 -12.99
C PHE A 215 0.30 -1.71 -13.08
N ARG A 216 1.26 -1.84 -12.15
CA ARG A 216 2.16 -2.99 -11.98
C ARG A 216 2.19 -3.44 -10.52
N PRO A 217 1.26 -4.28 -10.05
CA PRO A 217 1.13 -4.55 -8.63
C PRO A 217 2.16 -5.54 -8.09
N VAL A 218 2.44 -5.42 -6.80
CA VAL A 218 3.28 -6.34 -6.02
C VAL A 218 2.40 -7.12 -5.05
N ILE A 219 2.40 -8.44 -5.17
CA ILE A 219 1.69 -9.34 -4.27
C ILE A 219 2.56 -9.61 -3.04
N LYS A 220 2.00 -9.39 -1.83
CA LYS A 220 2.69 -9.61 -0.55
C LYS A 220 1.91 -10.52 0.40
N ASP A 221 2.54 -11.57 0.90
CA ASP A 221 1.92 -12.62 1.72
C ASP A 221 1.54 -12.12 3.13
N LEU A 222 2.29 -11.13 3.63
CA LEU A 222 2.05 -10.51 4.94
C LEU A 222 0.72 -9.74 5.03
N CYS A 223 0.11 -9.31 3.91
CA CYS A 223 -1.19 -8.59 3.91
C CYS A 223 -2.41 -9.47 3.57
N ARG A 224 -2.29 -10.81 3.71
CA ARG A 224 -3.43 -11.74 3.79
C ARG A 224 -4.39 -11.40 4.94
N GLU A 225 -5.66 -11.80 4.82
CA GLU A 225 -6.63 -11.80 5.92
C GLU A 225 -6.19 -12.72 7.09
N THR A 226 -6.97 -12.74 8.17
CA THR A 226 -6.81 -13.60 9.35
C THR A 226 -6.34 -15.01 9.01
N ILE A 227 -5.14 -15.38 9.46
CA ILE A 227 -4.51 -16.65 9.08
C ILE A 227 -5.05 -17.80 9.93
N GLY A 228 -5.46 -18.88 9.25
CA GLY A 228 -5.89 -20.14 9.84
C GLY A 228 -7.39 -20.27 10.08
N LEU A 229 -7.81 -21.49 10.43
CA LEU A 229 -9.18 -21.98 10.67
C LEU A 229 -10.12 -21.89 9.44
N HIS A 230 -10.38 -20.67 8.96
CA HIS A 230 -11.29 -20.40 7.86
C HIS A 230 -10.62 -20.77 6.53
N VAL A 231 -11.27 -21.62 5.74
CA VAL A 231 -10.78 -22.09 4.45
C VAL A 231 -10.72 -20.98 3.39
N CYS A 232 -11.51 -19.91 3.55
CA CYS A 232 -11.45 -18.74 2.68
C CYS A 232 -10.19 -17.88 2.82
N ASP A 233 -9.42 -18.08 3.89
CA ASP A 233 -8.23 -17.30 4.19
C ASP A 233 -6.93 -18.11 3.99
N ARG A 234 -7.05 -19.39 3.60
CA ARG A 234 -5.97 -20.19 3.00
C ARG A 234 -5.72 -19.68 1.57
N ARG A 235 -4.48 -19.34 1.22
CA ARG A 235 -4.16 -18.94 -0.16
C ARG A 235 -4.00 -20.15 -1.09
N SER A 236 -4.21 -19.91 -2.38
CA SER A 236 -3.72 -20.80 -3.43
C SER A 236 -2.19 -20.89 -3.41
N THR A 237 -1.62 -21.86 -4.12
CA THR A 237 -0.17 -21.97 -4.26
C THR A 237 0.41 -20.82 -5.09
N ARG A 238 1.70 -20.49 -4.91
CA ARG A 238 2.39 -19.41 -5.66
C ARG A 238 2.19 -19.55 -7.17
N THR A 239 2.34 -20.74 -7.74
CA THR A 239 2.15 -21.00 -9.18
C THR A 239 0.71 -20.75 -9.63
N VAL A 240 -0.28 -21.03 -8.79
CA VAL A 240 -1.70 -20.71 -9.08
C VAL A 240 -1.95 -19.20 -9.01
N ILE A 241 -1.37 -18.50 -8.03
CA ILE A 241 -1.48 -17.04 -7.87
C ILE A 241 -0.84 -16.32 -9.06
N GLU A 242 0.39 -16.68 -9.42
CA GLU A 242 1.16 -16.10 -10.53
C GLU A 242 0.41 -16.25 -11.87
N LYS A 243 -0.11 -17.45 -12.13
CA LYS A 243 -0.92 -17.74 -13.32
C LYS A 243 -2.26 -16.99 -13.33
N PHE A 244 -2.88 -16.76 -12.17
CA PHE A 244 -4.15 -16.06 -12.05
C PHE A 244 -4.03 -14.54 -12.18
N ALA A 245 -2.99 -13.96 -11.58
CA ALA A 245 -2.72 -12.53 -11.64
C ALA A 245 -2.17 -12.08 -13.01
N GLY A 246 -1.35 -12.93 -13.64
CA GLY A 246 -0.81 -12.68 -14.98
C GLY A 246 0.30 -11.62 -15.04
N PRO A 247 0.80 -11.30 -16.24
CA PRO A 247 2.10 -10.63 -16.44
C PRO A 247 2.15 -9.14 -16.07
N ARG A 248 1.03 -8.54 -15.61
CA ARG A 248 1.04 -7.19 -15.02
C ARG A 248 1.48 -7.21 -13.54
N TYR A 249 1.40 -8.36 -12.87
CA TYR A 249 1.70 -8.52 -11.45
C TYR A 249 3.10 -9.11 -11.22
N THR A 250 3.67 -8.79 -10.06
CA THR A 250 4.85 -9.43 -9.49
C THR A 250 4.48 -10.06 -8.14
N ILE A 251 5.17 -11.13 -7.78
CA ILE A 251 5.11 -11.72 -6.42
C ILE A 251 6.43 -11.38 -5.73
N GLU A 252 6.38 -11.05 -4.45
CA GLU A 252 7.58 -10.72 -3.67
C GLU A 252 8.59 -11.88 -3.56
N ASP A 253 9.85 -11.53 -3.37
CA ASP A 253 10.93 -12.50 -3.16
C ASP A 253 10.72 -13.31 -1.87
N GLY A 254 11.13 -14.58 -1.91
CA GLY A 254 10.95 -15.51 -0.78
C GLY A 254 9.54 -16.09 -0.62
N PHE A 255 8.55 -15.66 -1.41
CA PHE A 255 7.19 -16.20 -1.37
C PHE A 255 7.17 -17.71 -1.68
N VAL A 256 6.82 -18.53 -0.71
CA VAL A 256 6.84 -20.01 -0.80
C VAL A 256 5.63 -20.56 -1.55
N GLU A 257 5.82 -21.67 -2.28
CA GLU A 257 4.78 -22.28 -3.13
C GLU A 257 3.51 -22.61 -2.35
N GLU A 258 3.60 -23.45 -1.30
CA GLU A 258 2.46 -23.83 -0.46
C GLU A 258 2.15 -22.80 0.63
N ASP A 259 0.91 -22.80 1.15
CA ASP A 259 0.54 -22.00 2.33
C ASP A 259 1.00 -22.70 3.61
N LEU A 260 2.19 -22.33 4.09
CA LEU A 260 2.80 -22.91 5.30
C LEU A 260 2.33 -22.29 6.62
N GLU A 261 1.61 -21.15 6.58
CA GLU A 261 1.15 -20.45 7.79
C GLU A 261 -0.30 -20.81 8.16
N TRP A 262 -1.14 -21.17 7.18
CA TRP A 262 -2.53 -21.56 7.43
C TRP A 262 -2.63 -22.95 8.08
N THR A 263 -3.44 -23.08 9.14
CA THR A 263 -3.77 -24.37 9.77
C THR A 263 -5.28 -24.54 9.89
N ARG A 264 -5.80 -25.78 9.86
CA ARG A 264 -7.26 -26.03 9.99
C ARG A 264 -7.77 -25.94 11.43
N ASP A 265 -6.91 -26.09 12.43
CA ASP A 265 -7.32 -26.21 13.85
C ASP A 265 -7.48 -24.86 14.57
N VAL A 266 -6.72 -23.83 14.18
CA VAL A 266 -6.69 -22.53 14.87
C VAL A 266 -6.57 -21.35 13.92
N VAL A 267 -7.14 -20.21 14.35
CA VAL A 267 -7.01 -18.88 13.73
C VAL A 267 -6.11 -17.99 14.59
N GLU A 268 -5.31 -17.13 13.98
CA GLU A 268 -4.54 -16.11 14.70
C GLU A 268 -5.46 -15.18 15.52
N SER A 269 -4.92 -14.59 16.59
CA SER A 269 -5.64 -13.59 17.38
C SER A 269 -5.63 -12.22 16.69
N TYR A 270 -6.58 -11.35 17.05
CA TYR A 270 -6.59 -9.95 16.59
C TYR A 270 -5.26 -9.24 16.92
N THR A 271 -4.71 -9.47 18.11
CA THR A 271 -3.42 -8.93 18.54
C THR A 271 -2.22 -9.54 17.79
N ALA A 272 -2.27 -10.83 17.44
CA ALA A 272 -1.29 -11.43 16.51
C ALA A 272 -1.35 -10.79 15.12
N ARG A 273 -2.56 -10.56 14.59
CA ARG A 273 -2.74 -9.90 13.29
C ARG A 273 -2.27 -8.44 13.31
N ASN A 274 -2.46 -7.72 14.41
CA ASN A 274 -1.90 -6.38 14.59
C ASN A 274 -0.36 -6.42 14.56
N ALA A 275 0.27 -7.36 15.28
CA ALA A 275 1.72 -7.56 15.21
C ALA A 275 2.19 -7.98 13.80
N ARG A 276 1.37 -8.72 13.03
CA ARG A 276 1.63 -9.06 11.62
C ARG A 276 1.50 -7.83 10.71
N MET A 277 0.53 -6.94 10.93
CA MET A 277 0.41 -5.68 10.19
C MET A 277 1.56 -4.73 10.49
N LEU A 278 2.08 -4.71 11.72
CA LEU A 278 3.27 -3.91 12.03
C LEU A 278 4.51 -4.42 11.30
N ARG A 279 4.75 -5.75 11.25
CA ARG A 279 5.80 -6.33 10.38
C ARG A 279 5.57 -6.05 8.89
N PHE A 280 4.33 -5.97 8.44
CA PHE A 280 4.01 -5.61 7.06
C PHE A 280 4.43 -4.17 6.75
N LEU A 281 4.07 -3.22 7.63
CA LEU A 281 4.47 -1.81 7.53
C LEU A 281 6.01 -1.66 7.58
N ASP A 282 6.68 -2.39 8.48
CA ASP A 282 8.15 -2.43 8.57
C ASP A 282 8.76 -2.93 7.23
N SER A 283 8.28 -4.07 6.71
CA SER A 283 8.84 -4.65 5.47
C SER A 283 8.66 -3.77 4.24
N ILE A 284 7.62 -2.92 4.20
CA ILE A 284 7.37 -2.00 3.07
C ILE A 284 8.02 -0.63 3.25
N PHE A 285 8.27 -0.15 4.48
CA PHE A 285 8.81 1.19 4.70
C PHE A 285 10.23 1.25 5.29
N ASP A 286 10.69 0.24 6.02
CA ASP A 286 12.01 0.31 6.66
C ASP A 286 13.15 0.09 5.66
N VAL A 287 13.98 1.12 5.47
CA VAL A 287 15.18 1.10 4.59
C VAL A 287 16.40 0.40 5.17
N GLU A 288 16.40 0.07 6.48
CA GLU A 288 17.44 -0.69 7.17
C GLU A 288 17.18 -2.20 7.12
N ASP A 289 15.92 -2.63 6.98
CA ASP A 289 15.48 -4.03 6.75
C ASP A 289 15.75 -4.53 5.32
N SER A 290 16.49 -3.76 4.51
CA SER A 290 16.85 -4.09 3.14
C SER A 290 18.29 -4.62 3.06
N PRO A 291 18.56 -5.68 2.28
CA PRO A 291 19.95 -6.09 2.00
C PRO A 291 20.70 -5.03 1.17
N ASP A 292 19.99 -4.29 0.32
CA ASP A 292 20.53 -3.20 -0.48
C ASP A 292 20.37 -1.86 0.24
N LYS A 293 21.43 -1.40 0.93
CA LYS A 293 21.54 -0.04 1.49
C LYS A 293 21.80 1.01 0.38
N GLY A 294 20.91 1.08 -0.60
CA GLY A 294 21.11 1.85 -1.85
C GLY A 294 19.94 2.75 -2.23
N TYR A 295 19.99 3.26 -3.47
CA TYR A 295 18.91 4.06 -4.06
C TYR A 295 17.70 3.18 -4.39
N TYR A 296 16.57 3.44 -3.74
CA TYR A 296 15.28 2.84 -4.07
C TYR A 296 14.58 3.63 -5.17
N PRO A 297 14.19 3.03 -6.30
CA PRO A 297 13.36 3.72 -7.29
C PRO A 297 11.96 3.98 -6.73
N ILE A 298 11.33 5.07 -7.18
CA ILE A 298 10.00 5.53 -6.70
C ILE A 298 8.89 4.47 -6.82
N THR A 299 9.05 3.51 -7.73
CA THR A 299 8.21 2.31 -7.90
C THR A 299 8.42 1.25 -6.81
N THR A 300 8.90 1.63 -5.62
CA THR A 300 9.03 0.76 -4.43
C THR A 300 8.36 1.42 -3.22
N PRO A 301 7.71 0.68 -2.31
CA PRO A 301 7.00 1.29 -1.17
C PRO A 301 7.91 2.11 -0.24
N LYS A 302 9.21 1.77 -0.16
CA LYS A 302 10.21 2.48 0.62
C LYS A 302 10.42 3.91 0.11
N ALA A 303 10.43 4.12 -1.21
CA ALA A 303 10.53 5.44 -1.83
C ALA A 303 9.17 6.15 -2.02
N ALA A 304 8.11 5.41 -2.36
CA ALA A 304 6.80 5.96 -2.69
C ALA A 304 6.19 6.83 -1.57
N THR A 305 5.53 7.92 -1.96
CA THR A 305 4.72 8.77 -1.07
C THR A 305 3.25 8.35 -1.09
N PHE A 306 2.74 7.96 -2.26
CA PHE A 306 1.34 7.56 -2.46
C PHE A 306 1.27 6.07 -2.83
N ILE A 307 0.59 5.26 -2.00
CA ILE A 307 0.56 3.80 -2.10
C ILE A 307 -0.88 3.32 -2.13
N SER A 308 -1.20 2.35 -2.99
CA SER A 308 -2.47 1.61 -2.91
C SER A 308 -2.25 0.28 -2.19
N LEU A 309 -3.19 -0.11 -1.33
CA LEU A 309 -3.22 -1.42 -0.68
C LEU A 309 -4.59 -2.07 -0.92
N THR A 310 -4.67 -3.09 -1.77
CA THR A 310 -5.90 -3.88 -1.96
C THR A 310 -5.86 -5.14 -1.10
N ALA A 311 -6.62 -5.14 -0.01
CA ALA A 311 -6.56 -6.16 1.04
C ALA A 311 -7.97 -6.44 1.61
N HIS A 312 -8.06 -6.61 2.93
CA HIS A 312 -9.22 -7.18 3.63
C HIS A 312 -9.63 -6.35 4.85
N ASP A 313 -10.85 -6.59 5.32
CA ASP A 313 -11.45 -5.90 6.48
C ASP A 313 -10.58 -6.00 7.74
N GLY A 314 -10.12 -7.22 8.04
CA GLY A 314 -9.31 -7.48 9.21
C GLY A 314 -7.91 -6.88 9.10
N VAL A 315 -7.31 -6.95 7.92
CA VAL A 315 -6.02 -6.31 7.60
C VAL A 315 -6.08 -4.81 7.81
N ILE A 316 -7.08 -4.14 7.23
CA ILE A 316 -7.18 -2.68 7.32
C ILE A 316 -7.51 -2.28 8.76
N THR A 317 -8.44 -2.94 9.43
CA THR A 317 -8.74 -2.71 10.87
C THR A 317 -7.49 -2.87 11.75
N SER A 318 -6.64 -3.85 11.46
CA SER A 318 -5.38 -4.07 12.16
C SER A 318 -4.32 -3.01 11.84
N ILE A 319 -4.26 -2.50 10.61
CA ILE A 319 -3.42 -1.33 10.24
C ILE A 319 -3.88 -0.09 10.99
N LEU A 320 -5.18 0.25 10.92
CA LEU A 320 -5.76 1.40 11.64
C LEU A 320 -5.40 1.38 13.13
N ASN A 321 -5.43 0.20 13.76
CA ASN A 321 -5.08 0.07 15.17
C ASN A 321 -3.58 0.30 15.46
N VAL A 322 -2.66 -0.24 14.67
CA VAL A 322 -1.21 -0.06 14.91
C VAL A 322 -0.68 1.30 14.49
N THR A 323 -1.46 2.09 13.74
CA THR A 323 -1.14 3.47 13.35
C THR A 323 -1.89 4.54 14.17
N ASN A 324 -2.53 4.13 15.28
CA ASN A 324 -3.30 4.99 16.19
C ASN A 324 -4.49 5.74 15.54
N HIS A 325 -5.04 5.22 14.44
CA HIS A 325 -6.33 5.67 13.88
C HIS A 325 -7.49 5.15 14.74
N ARG A 326 -8.65 5.84 14.69
CA ARG A 326 -9.90 5.31 15.26
C ARG A 326 -10.33 4.00 14.56
N PRO A 327 -11.09 3.11 15.21
CA PRO A 327 -11.83 2.07 14.49
C PRO A 327 -12.72 2.71 13.41
N PHE A 328 -12.72 2.14 12.21
CA PHE A 328 -13.54 2.61 11.10
C PHE A 328 -14.07 1.40 10.31
N ARG A 329 -15.38 1.23 10.28
CA ARG A 329 -16.09 0.17 9.54
C ARG A 329 -15.92 0.37 8.03
N MET A 330 -15.68 -0.72 7.30
CA MET A 330 -15.57 -0.71 5.84
C MET A 330 -16.54 -1.69 5.19
N GLU A 331 -17.28 -1.24 4.18
CA GLU A 331 -18.04 -2.13 3.31
C GLU A 331 -17.13 -2.87 2.30
N THR A 332 -17.66 -3.93 1.68
CA THR A 332 -16.96 -4.62 0.59
C THR A 332 -16.82 -3.70 -0.61
N GLY A 333 -15.59 -3.54 -1.12
CA GLY A 333 -15.26 -2.54 -2.14
C GLY A 333 -15.24 -1.08 -1.65
N ALA A 334 -15.11 -0.84 -0.34
CA ALA A 334 -14.81 0.48 0.20
C ALA A 334 -13.30 0.79 0.22
N VAL A 335 -12.95 2.07 0.20
CA VAL A 335 -11.57 2.57 0.28
C VAL A 335 -11.43 3.61 1.38
N ILE A 336 -10.37 3.50 2.20
CA ILE A 336 -9.98 4.48 3.21
C ILE A 336 -8.54 4.95 2.96
N PRO A 337 -8.30 6.27 2.77
CA PRO A 337 -6.96 6.83 2.81
C PRO A 337 -6.46 6.91 4.26
N ILE A 338 -5.25 6.44 4.50
CA ILE A 338 -4.58 6.45 5.81
C ILE A 338 -3.32 7.30 5.66
N PHE A 339 -3.38 8.56 6.10
CA PHE A 339 -2.25 9.49 6.03
C PHE A 339 -1.35 9.32 7.26
N LEU A 340 -0.12 8.89 7.04
CA LEU A 340 0.83 8.50 8.09
C LEU A 340 1.99 9.47 8.21
N LYS A 341 2.32 9.84 9.45
CA LYS A 341 3.68 10.15 9.85
C LYS A 341 4.39 8.84 10.22
N ILE A 342 5.58 8.67 9.68
CA ILE A 342 6.52 7.60 9.99
C ILE A 342 7.74 8.27 10.65
N GLU A 343 8.24 7.72 11.75
CA GLU A 343 9.34 8.29 12.53
C GLU A 343 10.27 7.18 13.01
N ARG A 344 11.55 7.19 12.60
CA ARG A 344 12.54 6.22 13.10
C ARG A 344 12.97 6.61 14.52
N LYS A 345 12.71 5.71 15.47
CA LYS A 345 13.05 5.89 16.89
C LYS A 345 14.24 5.02 17.28
N ASN A 346 15.16 5.62 18.02
CA ASN A 346 16.28 4.91 18.63
C ASN A 346 15.80 4.03 19.80
N GLY A 347 16.32 2.82 19.89
CA GLY A 347 15.95 1.80 20.87
C GLY A 347 15.26 0.59 20.25
N VAL A 348 14.88 -0.38 21.09
CA VAL A 348 14.09 -1.54 20.67
C VAL A 348 12.60 -1.18 20.71
N ARG A 349 11.84 -1.56 19.67
CA ARG A 349 10.38 -1.41 19.63
C ARG A 349 9.74 -1.98 20.91
N PRO A 350 8.84 -1.25 21.59
CA PRO A 350 8.09 -1.79 22.73
C PRO A 350 7.36 -3.10 22.38
N PRO A 351 7.40 -4.13 23.24
CA PRO A 351 6.79 -5.42 22.94
C PRO A 351 5.26 -5.32 22.89
N MET A 352 4.66 -5.76 21.78
CA MET A 352 3.21 -5.90 21.67
C MET A 352 2.73 -7.12 22.48
N HIS A 353 1.62 -6.96 23.20
CA HIS A 353 0.89 -8.12 23.73
C HIS A 353 0.25 -8.91 22.57
N VAL A 354 0.38 -10.23 22.59
CA VAL A 354 -0.16 -11.13 21.58
C VAL A 354 -0.93 -12.25 22.27
N ASP A 355 -2.23 -12.34 22.03
CA ASP A 355 -3.08 -13.40 22.55
C ASP A 355 -2.84 -14.71 21.79
N PRO A 356 -3.00 -15.88 22.44
CA PRO A 356 -2.88 -17.16 21.76
C PRO A 356 -3.95 -17.33 20.65
N PRO A 357 -3.64 -18.13 19.60
CA PRO A 357 -4.57 -18.42 18.52
C PRO A 357 -5.77 -19.23 19.04
N LYS A 358 -6.92 -19.07 18.38
CA LYS A 358 -8.23 -19.57 18.85
C LYS A 358 -8.74 -20.71 17.98
N ARG A 359 -9.45 -21.68 18.57
CA ARG A 359 -10.19 -22.73 17.82
C ARG A 359 -11.58 -22.22 17.43
N ALA A 360 -12.25 -22.90 16.51
CA ALA A 360 -13.65 -22.63 16.17
C ALA A 360 -14.56 -22.60 17.41
N PRO A 361 -15.56 -21.71 17.46
CA PRO A 361 -16.62 -21.78 18.45
C PRO A 361 -17.44 -23.07 18.28
N LYS A 362 -18.08 -23.52 19.35
CA LYS A 362 -19.03 -24.63 19.29
C LYS A 362 -20.32 -24.18 18.61
N CYS A 363 -20.82 -24.95 17.66
CA CYS A 363 -22.13 -24.69 17.05
C CYS A 363 -23.29 -24.79 18.06
N PRO A 364 -24.44 -24.15 17.76
CA PRO A 364 -25.64 -24.20 18.59
C PRO A 364 -26.10 -25.62 18.97
N PRO A 365 -26.62 -25.83 20.19
CA PRO A 365 -27.14 -27.12 20.63
C PRO A 365 -28.22 -27.67 19.67
N GLY A 366 -28.05 -28.92 19.24
CA GLY A 366 -28.99 -29.58 18.32
C GLY A 366 -28.71 -29.36 16.84
N PHE A 367 -27.75 -28.50 16.46
CA PHE A 367 -27.26 -28.45 15.08
C PHE A 367 -26.76 -29.82 14.62
N LYS A 368 -27.03 -30.16 13.35
CA LYS A 368 -26.59 -31.39 12.69
C LYS A 368 -26.02 -31.00 11.32
N PRO A 369 -24.75 -31.30 11.03
CA PRO A 369 -24.17 -31.07 9.71
C PRO A 369 -25.04 -31.68 8.58
N PRO A 370 -25.09 -31.03 7.41
CA PRO A 370 -25.65 -31.63 6.20
C PRO A 370 -25.03 -33.01 5.93
N LYS A 371 -25.86 -34.01 5.62
CA LYS A 371 -25.41 -35.41 5.51
C LYS A 371 -24.51 -35.72 4.30
N HIS A 372 -24.39 -34.79 3.36
CA HIS A 372 -23.81 -35.03 2.03
C HIS A 372 -22.95 -33.85 1.57
N MET A 373 -21.84 -33.63 2.28
CA MET A 373 -20.73 -32.77 1.85
C MET A 373 -19.43 -33.54 2.13
N ASN A 374 -18.92 -34.18 1.07
CA ASN A 374 -17.65 -34.91 1.02
C ASN A 374 -16.73 -34.17 0.04
#